data_AF-A0A0G1K7I0-F1
#
_entry.id   AF-A0A0G1K7I0-F1
#
_cell.length_a   1.000
_cell.length_b   1.000
_cell.length_c   1.000
_cell.angle_alpha   90.00
_cell.angle_beta   90.00
_cell.angle_gamma   90.00
#
_symmetry.space_group_name_H-M   'P 1'
#
loop_
_entity.id
_entity.type
_entity.pdbx_description
1 polymer ?
#
loop_
_entity_poly.entity_id
_entity_poly.type
_entity_poly.pdbx_seq_one_letter_code
_entity_poly.pdbx_strand_id
1 'polypeptide(L)'
;MQRIDNININISLAGIQKVMGDISLRLSHLSGNDVAFIILAIILPPIAVLLKVGLTTQFWINVILTILGVIPGQIHAMWIVLF
;
A
#
# COMPACT_ATOMS: atom_id res chain seq x y z
N MET A 1 41.40 19.63 23.82
CA MET A 1 40.72 20.14 22.62
C MET A 1 39.96 19.05 21.87
N GLN A 2 40.60 17.97 21.41
CA GLN A 2 40.07 16.93 20.50
C GLN A 2 38.73 16.23 20.87
N ARG A 3 38.37 16.11 22.15
CA ARG A 3 37.15 15.37 22.58
C ARG A 3 35.86 16.13 22.27
N ILE A 4 35.92 17.46 22.21
CA ILE A 4 34.76 18.33 22.06
C ILE A 4 34.31 18.34 20.58
N ASP A 5 35.27 18.33 19.66
CA ASP A 5 35.03 18.27 18.21
C ASP A 5 34.34 16.95 17.81
N ASN A 6 34.77 15.82 18.39
CA ASN A 6 34.16 14.51 18.16
C ASN A 6 32.71 14.41 18.69
N ILE A 7 32.40 15.08 19.80
CA ILE A 7 31.05 15.10 20.36
C ILE A 7 30.10 15.90 19.44
N ASN A 8 30.55 17.04 18.93
CA ASN A 8 29.75 17.87 18.01
C ASN A 8 29.44 17.14 16.70
N ILE A 9 30.41 16.38 16.17
CA ILE A 9 30.22 15.56 14.97
C ILE A 9 29.20 14.43 15.23
N ASN A 10 29.27 13.74 16.37
CA ASN A 10 28.34 12.66 16.69
C ASN A 10 26.90 13.14 16.89
N ILE A 11 26.70 14.32 17.48
CA ILE A 11 25.36 14.91 17.67
C ILE A 11 24.76 15.33 16.32
N SER A 12 25.57 15.93 15.44
CA SER A 12 25.16 16.27 14.07
C SER A 12 24.84 15.01 13.26
N LEU A 13 25.67 13.98 13.37
CA LEU A 13 25.48 12.71 12.67
C LEU A 13 24.25 11.94 13.18
N ALA A 14 23.98 11.93 14.49
CA ALA A 14 22.78 11.32 15.05
C ALA A 14 21.50 12.00 14.55
N GLY A 15 21.50 13.33 14.42
CA GLY A 15 20.39 14.08 13.82
C GLY A 15 20.15 13.70 12.35
N ILE A 16 21.23 13.59 11.57
CA ILE A 16 21.17 13.17 10.16
C ILE A 16 20.69 11.72 10.04
N GLN A 17 21.19 10.81 10.88
CA GLN A 17 20.77 9.40 10.89
C GLN A 17 19.28 9.26 11.25
N LYS A 18 18.77 10.09 12.17
CA LYS A 18 17.34 10.13 12.50
C LYS A 18 16.49 10.60 11.31
N VAL A 19 16.89 11.69 10.66
CA VAL A 19 16.22 12.19 9.45
C VAL A 19 16.27 11.16 8.31
N MET A 20 17.41 10.49 8.11
CA MET A 20 17.55 9.42 7.11
C MET A 20 16.65 8.22 7.43
N GLY A 21 16.48 7.87 8.73
CA GLY A 21 15.55 6.84 9.17
C GLY A 21 14.09 7.21 8.88
N ASP A 22 13.68 8.44 9.23
CA ASP A 22 12.33 8.95 8.98
C ASP A 22 12.02 9.02 7.47
N ILE A 23 13.00 9.41 6.65
CA ILE A 23 12.89 9.42 5.18
C ILE A 23 12.79 8.00 4.63
N SER A 24 13.62 7.07 5.09
CA SER A 24 13.61 5.68 4.61
C SER A 24 12.27 4.99 4.91
N LEU A 25 11.70 5.27 6.09
CA LEU A 25 10.38 4.75 6.48
C LEU A 25 9.26 5.40 5.66
N ARG A 26 9.38 6.68 5.31
CA ARG A 26 8.45 7.35 4.41
C ARG A 26 8.61 6.95 2.96
N LEU A 27 9.74 6.40 2.53
CA LEU A 27 9.92 5.93 1.15
C LEU A 27 9.48 4.46 0.99
N SER A 28 9.48 3.66 2.06
CA SER A 28 9.05 2.25 2.00
C SER A 28 7.56 2.06 1.72
N HIS A 29 6.71 3.03 2.06
CA HIS A 29 5.27 2.99 1.72
C HIS A 29 4.96 3.36 0.26
N LEU A 30 5.92 3.91 -0.50
CA LEU A 30 5.78 4.24 -1.93
C LEU A 30 5.93 2.98 -2.80
N SER A 31 5.29 1.88 -2.40
CA SER A 31 5.29 0.64 -3.15
C SER A 31 4.35 0.75 -4.34
N GLY A 32 4.84 0.44 -5.55
CA GLY A 32 4.05 0.44 -6.80
C GLY A 32 2.92 -0.60 -6.87
N ASN A 33 2.62 -1.28 -5.76
CA ASN A 33 1.57 -2.30 -5.67
C ASN A 33 0.17 -1.78 -5.98
N ASP A 34 -0.11 -0.49 -5.75
CA ASP A 34 -1.45 0.06 -5.99
C ASP A 34 -1.85 0.02 -7.46
N VAL A 35 -0.89 0.24 -8.37
CA VAL A 35 -1.13 0.15 -9.82
C VAL A 35 -1.37 -1.30 -10.24
N ALA A 36 -0.63 -2.25 -9.65
CA ALA A 36 -0.83 -3.68 -9.91
C ALA A 36 -2.23 -4.14 -9.47
N PHE A 37 -2.74 -3.65 -8.33
CA PHE A 37 -4.10 -3.98 -7.85
C PHE A 37 -5.19 -3.42 -8.76
N ILE A 38 -5.00 -2.22 -9.33
CA ILE A 38 -5.96 -1.62 -10.27
C ILE A 38 -6.04 -2.45 -11.56
N ILE A 39 -4.89 -2.89 -12.10
CA ILE A 39 -4.86 -3.76 -13.28
C ILE A 39 -5.53 -5.10 -12.98
N LEU A 40 -5.26 -5.67 -11.80
CA LEU A 40 -5.87 -6.93 -11.36
C LEU A 40 -7.39 -6.81 -11.20
N ALA A 41 -7.90 -5.67 -10.74
CA ALA A 41 -9.33 -5.43 -10.54
C ALA A 41 -10.11 -5.45 -11.85
N ILE A 42 -9.50 -4.97 -12.93
CA ILE A 42 -10.10 -4.95 -14.27
C ILE A 42 -10.13 -6.36 -14.88
N ILE A 43 -9.03 -7.12 -14.74
CA ILE A 43 -8.90 -8.46 -15.35
C ILE A 43 -9.68 -9.52 -14.58
N LEU A 44 -9.51 -9.59 -13.25
CA LEU A 44 -10.20 -10.53 -12.37
C LEU A 44 -10.71 -9.80 -11.10
N PRO A 45 -11.91 -9.21 -11.14
CA PRO A 45 -12.46 -8.44 -10.01
C PRO A 45 -12.50 -9.22 -8.69
N PRO A 46 -12.85 -10.53 -8.63
CA PRO A 46 -12.87 -11.27 -7.38
C PRO A 46 -11.49 -11.40 -6.72
N ILE A 47 -10.42 -11.51 -7.52
CA ILE A 47 -9.05 -11.68 -7.00
C ILE A 47 -8.53 -10.36 -6.43
N ALA A 48 -8.80 -9.23 -7.09
CA ALA A 48 -8.40 -7.93 -6.57
C ALA A 48 -9.07 -7.63 -5.22
N VAL A 49 -10.37 -7.92 -5.09
CA VAL A 49 -11.10 -7.78 -3.81
C VAL A 49 -10.56 -8.75 -2.77
N LEU A 50 -10.28 -10.01 -3.14
CA LEU A 50 -9.67 -10.99 -2.24
C LEU A 50 -8.33 -10.52 -1.66
N LEU A 51 -7.47 -9.93 -2.49
CA LEU A 51 -6.17 -9.46 -2.03
C LEU A 51 -6.26 -8.16 -1.22
N LYS A 52 -7.28 -7.33 -1.45
CA LYS A 52 -7.46 -6.05 -0.74
C LYS A 52 -8.16 -6.20 0.61
N VAL A 53 -9.21 -7.01 0.68
CA VAL A 53 -10.03 -7.17 1.90
C VAL A 53 -10.07 -8.61 2.45
N GLY A 54 -9.41 -9.58 1.80
CA GLY A 54 -9.38 -10.97 2.24
C GLY A 54 -10.67 -11.75 1.92
N LEU A 55 -10.81 -12.94 2.51
CA LEU A 55 -11.99 -13.81 2.43
C LEU A 55 -13.13 -13.28 3.34
N THR A 56 -13.62 -12.08 3.02
CA THR A 56 -14.71 -11.44 3.76
C THR A 56 -16.01 -11.46 2.97
N THR A 57 -17.11 -11.00 3.58
CA THR A 57 -18.41 -10.87 2.92
C THR A 57 -18.33 -10.05 1.63
N GLN A 58 -17.43 -9.06 1.54
CA GLN A 58 -17.21 -8.25 0.33
C GLN A 58 -16.70 -9.09 -0.85
N PHE A 59 -15.81 -10.06 -0.60
CA PHE A 59 -15.36 -11.01 -1.63
C PHE A 59 -16.53 -11.84 -2.17
N TRP A 60 -17.35 -12.40 -1.28
CA TRP A 60 -18.49 -13.22 -1.67
C TRP A 60 -19.56 -12.42 -2.42
N ILE A 61 -19.82 -11.18 -1.99
CA ILE A 61 -20.68 -10.24 -2.73
C ILE A 61 -20.12 -10.02 -4.13
N ASN A 62 -18.81 -9.77 -4.27
CA ASN A 62 -18.20 -9.53 -5.57
C ASN A 62 -18.26 -10.76 -6.50
N VAL A 63 -18.12 -11.97 -5.96
CA VAL A 63 -18.28 -13.23 -6.71
C VAL A 63 -19.72 -13.38 -7.21
N ILE A 64 -20.71 -13.14 -6.36
CA ILE A 64 -22.12 -13.22 -6.74
C ILE A 64 -22.47 -12.16 -7.79
N LEU A 65 -21.99 -10.93 -7.61
CA LEU A 65 -22.20 -9.85 -8.58
C LEU A 65 -21.55 -10.20 -9.93
N THR A 66 -20.33 -10.72 -9.93
CA THR A 66 -19.63 -11.12 -11.17
C THR A 66 -20.39 -12.21 -11.93
N ILE A 67 -21.06 -13.13 -11.22
CA ILE A 67 -21.88 -14.20 -11.83
C ILE A 67 -23.24 -13.68 -12.32
N LEU A 68 -23.87 -12.73 -11.62
CA LEU A 68 -25.14 -12.09 -12.03
C LEU A 68 -24.97 -11.07 -13.16
N GLY A 69 -23.75 -10.54 -13.35
CA GLY A 69 -23.37 -9.66 -14.44
C GLY A 69 -21.98 -9.08 -14.22
N VAL A 70 -21.13 -9.07 -15.25
CA VAL A 70 -19.75 -8.61 -15.11
C VAL A 70 -19.67 -7.14 -14.67
N ILE A 71 -20.58 -6.28 -15.15
CA ILE A 71 -20.57 -4.83 -14.89
C ILE A 71 -20.73 -4.48 -13.40
N PRO A 72 -21.76 -4.96 -12.65
CA PRO A 72 -21.90 -4.64 -11.24
C PRO A 72 -20.70 -5.12 -10.40
N GLY A 73 -20.12 -6.29 -10.71
CA GLY A 73 -18.91 -6.79 -10.03
C GLY A 73 -17.68 -5.92 -10.25
N GLN A 74 -17.50 -5.40 -11.48
CA GLN A 74 -16.41 -4.48 -11.80
C GLN A 74 -16.51 -3.16 -11.02
N ILE A 75 -17.72 -2.57 -10.94
CA ILE A 75 -17.94 -1.31 -10.18
C ILE A 75 -17.68 -1.53 -8.68
N HIS A 76 -18.19 -2.62 -8.12
CA HIS A 76 -17.99 -2.94 -6.71
C HIS A 76 -16.50 -3.19 -6.38
N ALA A 77 -15.78 -3.88 -7.25
CA ALA A 77 -14.33 -4.10 -7.10
C ALA A 77 -13.54 -2.78 -7.16
N MET A 78 -13.85 -1.88 -8.11
CA MET A 78 -13.19 -0.57 -8.20
C MET A 78 -13.46 0.29 -6.96
N TRP A 79 -14.67 0.24 -6.40
CA TRP A 79 -14.99 0.95 -5.17
C TRP A 79 -14.11 0.49 -4.00
N ILE A 80 -13.99 -0.83 -3.79
CA ILE A 80 -13.16 -1.43 -2.72
C ILE A 80 -11.66 -1.17 -2.91
N VAL A 81 -11.18 -1.06 -4.15
CA VAL A 81 -9.75 -0.85 -4.42
C VAL A 81 -9.37 0.63 -4.29
N LEU A 82 -10.28 1.56 -4.63
CA LEU A 82 -10.04 3.00 -4.63
C LEU A 82 -10.38 3.70 -3.31
N PHE A 83 -11.26 3.13 -2.49
CA PHE A 83 -11.69 3.69 -1.19
C PHE A 83 -11.44 2.71 -0.05
#